data_AF-A0A254URI3-F1
#
_entry.id   AF-A0A254URI3-F1
#
_cell.length_a   1.000
_cell.length_b   1.000
_cell.length_c   1.000
_cell.angle_alpha   90.00
_cell.angle_beta   90.00
_cell.angle_gamma   90.00
#
_symmetry.space_group_name_H-M   'P 1'
#
loop_
_entity.id
_entity.type
_entity.pdbx_description
1 polymer ?
#
loop_
_entity_poly.entity_id
_entity_poly.type
_entity_poly.pdbx_seq_one_letter_code
_entity_poly.pdbx_strand_id
1 'polypeptide(L)'
;MPNIDFTLPHWAYWAGLILFPIIAASLANRPRKTERRYSLSLGYFILVTGGMLGLHRFYVKSLLGFLFIPVFIAILYANAQGHNARGTVSDMSNVVRMAERSLSREQERVDTAHADLPKLREELAAAEEGSFAQKRAQRNVDRAEKRVADGESLIEQAQADLTEARPKRDAAAAVLAKWRSISKYAFWVLLAGIVIDALLLPMLVRRANASLPEHDEESEVERRLEALEEEEMKDDSRHVSKGWTGWIDRISLKAGEFVSYWAIIAVFVYYFEVISRYVFNSPTNWAHEAMYLMFGMQYLISGAYAMLTESHVRVDIFYAPLSKPRKAWVDLLTSVFFFIFAGTLLVTSWIFAMDAIAVPTGNGLISQWARGEIPTGEMLANWNLGQWTDANVRWGEISFNEWEVPLWPMKWVMVIGALLLVLQGISKFAQDLRVVMGRG
;
A
#
# COMPACT_ATOMS: atom_id res chain seq x y z
N MET A 1 15.28 16.34 -3.47
CA MET A 1 13.95 16.63 -2.92
C MET A 1 13.97 16.16 -1.48
N PRO A 2 13.25 16.81 -0.56
CA PRO A 2 13.09 16.25 0.78
C PRO A 2 12.46 14.86 0.64
N ASN A 3 13.12 13.82 1.15
CA ASN A 3 12.50 12.51 1.31
C ASN A 3 11.51 12.63 2.46
N ILE A 4 10.28 12.15 2.25
CA ILE A 4 9.29 12.07 3.32
C ILE A 4 9.51 10.72 3.97
N ASP A 5 10.33 10.71 5.02
CA ASP A 5 10.54 9.51 5.85
C ASP A 5 9.39 9.41 6.86
N PHE A 6 8.23 8.95 6.38
CA PHE A 6 7.04 8.77 7.18
C PHE A 6 6.56 7.32 7.09
N THR A 7 6.74 6.59 8.19
CA THR A 7 6.12 5.29 8.38
C THR A 7 4.87 5.46 9.25
N LEU A 8 3.72 4.97 8.79
CA LEU A 8 2.48 5.03 9.56
C LEU A 8 2.61 4.15 10.81
N PRO A 9 2.44 4.70 12.03
CA PRO A 9 2.46 3.88 13.23
C PRO A 9 1.32 2.85 13.20
N HIS A 10 1.58 1.61 13.61
CA HIS A 10 0.58 0.53 13.56
C HIS A 10 -0.70 0.88 14.32
N TRP A 11 -0.58 1.49 15.50
CA TRP A 11 -1.73 1.92 16.29
C TRP A 11 -2.60 2.92 15.54
N ALA A 12 -2.00 3.80 14.72
CA ALA A 12 -2.73 4.82 13.97
C ALA A 12 -3.50 4.18 12.82
N TYR A 13 -2.96 3.13 12.20
CA TYR A 13 -3.69 2.32 11.23
C TYR A 13 -4.91 1.66 11.86
N TRP A 14 -4.74 0.90 12.94
CA TRP A 14 -5.84 0.19 13.61
C TRP A 14 -6.88 1.14 14.19
N ALA A 15 -6.46 2.22 14.84
CA ALA A 15 -7.37 3.26 15.34
C ALA A 15 -8.09 3.95 14.18
N GLY A 16 -7.40 4.21 13.07
CA GLY A 16 -7.98 4.79 11.86
C GLY A 16 -9.12 3.94 11.31
N LEU A 17 -8.94 2.61 11.22
CA LEU A 17 -9.98 1.69 10.76
C LEU A 17 -11.23 1.66 11.66
N ILE A 18 -11.12 2.07 12.91
CA ILE A 18 -12.26 2.12 13.84
C ILE A 18 -12.89 3.52 13.87
N LEU A 19 -12.07 4.54 14.11
CA LEU A 19 -12.51 5.91 14.32
C LEU A 19 -13.02 6.54 13.03
N PHE A 20 -12.36 6.27 11.89
CA PHE A 20 -12.73 6.91 10.63
C PHE A 20 -14.16 6.54 10.20
N PRO A 21 -14.57 5.25 10.14
CA PRO A 21 -15.96 4.93 9.82
C PRO A 21 -16.99 5.53 10.77
N ILE A 22 -16.69 5.61 12.07
CA ILE A 22 -17.61 6.21 13.06
C ILE A 22 -17.80 7.70 12.77
N ILE A 23 -16.70 8.42 12.51
CA ILE A 23 -16.73 9.84 12.17
C ILE A 23 -17.42 10.03 10.81
N ALA A 24 -17.06 9.23 9.80
CA ALA A 24 -17.64 9.30 8.46
C ALA A 24 -19.15 9.04 8.48
N ALA A 25 -19.60 8.01 9.20
CA ALA A 25 -21.02 7.74 9.41
C ALA A 25 -21.74 8.88 10.14
N SER A 26 -21.11 9.47 11.16
CA SER A 26 -21.68 10.64 11.86
C SER A 26 -21.80 11.86 10.94
N LEU A 27 -20.88 12.04 9.99
CA LEU A 27 -20.90 13.12 9.01
C LEU A 27 -21.93 12.86 7.90
N ALA A 28 -21.98 11.64 7.39
CA ALA A 28 -22.87 11.23 6.30
C ALA A 28 -24.35 11.34 6.70
N ASN A 29 -24.67 11.04 7.96
CA ASN A 29 -26.03 11.11 8.48
C ASN A 29 -26.48 12.53 8.89
N ARG A 30 -25.69 13.59 8.62
CA ARG A 30 -26.10 14.97 8.93
C ARG A 30 -27.11 15.45 7.90
N PRO A 31 -28.21 16.12 8.31
CA PRO A 31 -29.15 16.71 7.37
C PRO A 31 -28.42 17.71 6.47
N ARG A 32 -28.53 17.52 5.15
CA ARG A 32 -27.95 18.43 4.16
C ARG A 32 -28.55 19.82 4.37
N LYS A 33 -27.70 20.83 4.51
CA LYS A 33 -28.18 22.22 4.56
C LYS A 33 -28.72 22.59 3.18
N THR A 34 -29.95 23.10 3.15
CA THR A 34 -30.70 23.44 1.93
C THR A 34 -30.07 24.58 1.13
N GLU A 35 -29.19 25.39 1.73
CA GLU A 35 -28.48 26.46 1.03
C GLU A 35 -27.11 25.98 0.50
N ARG A 36 -26.98 25.90 -0.84
CA ARG A 36 -25.70 25.72 -1.51
C ARG A 36 -24.83 26.95 -1.25
N ARG A 37 -23.87 26.87 -0.31
CA ARG A 37 -22.85 27.91 -0.10
C ARG A 37 -21.45 27.31 -0.18
N TYR A 38 -20.55 28.02 -0.84
CA TYR A 38 -19.12 27.72 -0.80
C TYR A 38 -18.59 28.01 0.62
N SER A 39 -18.03 26.98 1.25
CA SER A 39 -17.40 27.06 2.57
C SER A 39 -15.91 27.33 2.44
N LEU A 40 -15.42 28.28 3.23
CA LEU A 40 -13.99 28.58 3.30
C LEU A 40 -13.18 27.40 3.87
N SER A 41 -13.72 26.70 4.87
CA SER A 41 -13.04 25.53 5.46
C SER A 41 -12.89 24.40 4.44
N LEU A 42 -13.94 24.15 3.65
CA LEU A 42 -13.91 23.16 2.58
C LEU A 42 -12.94 23.59 1.47
N GLY A 43 -12.90 24.88 1.12
CA GLY A 43 -11.93 25.40 0.16
C GLY A 43 -10.48 25.17 0.60
N TYR A 44 -10.15 25.41 1.87
CA TYR A 44 -8.79 25.15 2.39
C TYR A 44 -8.47 23.66 2.44
N PHE A 45 -9.44 22.83 2.81
CA PHE A 45 -9.30 21.38 2.75
C PHE A 45 -9.00 20.90 1.33
N ILE A 46 -9.72 21.40 0.33
CA ILE A 46 -9.50 21.08 -1.09
C ILE A 46 -8.15 21.63 -1.56
N LEU A 47 -7.72 22.80 -1.10
CA LEU A 47 -6.38 23.34 -1.41
C LEU A 47 -5.28 22.42 -0.87
N VAL A 48 -5.41 21.93 0.36
CA VAL A 48 -4.40 21.05 0.96
C VAL A 48 -4.36 19.69 0.27
N THR A 49 -5.52 19.11 -0.05
CA THR A 49 -5.62 17.77 -0.63
C THR A 49 -5.44 17.76 -2.15
N GLY A 50 -5.99 18.75 -2.85
CA GLY A 50 -6.05 18.82 -4.31
C GLY A 50 -5.35 20.01 -4.94
N GLY A 51 -4.65 20.84 -4.15
CA GLY A 51 -4.09 22.11 -4.63
C GLY A 51 -3.05 21.96 -5.73
N MET A 52 -2.30 20.85 -5.73
CA MET A 52 -1.30 20.56 -6.77
C MET A 52 -1.93 20.33 -8.15
N LEU A 53 -3.20 19.96 -8.20
CA LEU A 53 -3.99 19.79 -9.44
C LEU A 53 -4.91 20.98 -9.71
N GLY A 54 -4.88 22.02 -8.86
CA GLY A 54 -5.74 23.19 -9.01
C GLY A 54 -7.20 22.97 -8.59
N LEU A 55 -7.51 21.92 -7.82
CA LEU A 55 -8.90 21.55 -7.49
C LEU A 55 -9.63 22.64 -6.68
N HIS A 56 -8.93 23.42 -5.89
CA HIS A 56 -9.49 24.55 -5.13
C HIS A 56 -9.98 25.69 -6.04
N ARG A 57 -9.44 25.82 -7.25
CA ARG A 57 -9.96 26.76 -8.26
C ARG A 57 -11.22 26.22 -8.92
N PHE A 58 -11.26 24.92 -9.22
CA PHE A 58 -12.47 24.28 -9.75
C PHE A 58 -13.61 24.27 -8.73
N TYR A 59 -13.30 24.16 -7.44
CA TYR A 59 -14.27 24.29 -6.36
C TYR A 59 -15.09 25.59 -6.46
N VAL A 60 -14.44 26.71 -6.78
CA VAL A 60 -15.09 28.01 -7.01
C VAL A 60 -15.45 28.26 -8.48
N LYS A 61 -15.58 27.19 -9.29
CA LYS A 61 -15.88 27.21 -10.74
C LYS A 61 -14.92 28.06 -11.58
N SER A 62 -13.65 28.19 -11.16
CA SER A 62 -12.61 28.91 -11.90
C SER A 62 -11.78 27.96 -12.76
N LEU A 63 -11.68 28.23 -14.06
CA LEU A 63 -10.86 27.45 -15.01
C LEU A 63 -9.35 27.66 -14.81
N LEU A 64 -8.91 28.61 -13.99
CA LEU A 64 -7.50 28.83 -13.69
C LEU A 64 -6.84 27.61 -13.01
N GLY A 65 -7.64 26.67 -12.47
CA GLY A 65 -7.14 25.40 -11.98
C GLY A 65 -6.35 24.61 -13.03
N PHE A 66 -6.68 24.77 -14.32
CA PHE A 66 -5.95 24.13 -15.41
C PHE A 66 -4.48 24.56 -15.52
N LEU A 67 -4.08 25.71 -14.96
CA LEU A 67 -2.68 26.14 -14.96
C LEU A 67 -1.77 25.25 -14.09
N PHE A 68 -2.33 24.58 -13.08
CA PHE A 68 -1.58 23.70 -12.19
C PHE A 68 -1.22 22.37 -12.87
N ILE A 69 -2.09 21.89 -13.77
CA ILE A 69 -1.97 20.56 -14.38
C ILE A 69 -0.69 20.41 -15.23
N PRO A 70 -0.33 21.32 -16.16
CA PRO A 70 0.91 21.21 -16.92
C PRO A 70 2.16 21.24 -16.04
N VAL A 71 2.16 22.06 -14.98
CA VAL A 71 3.28 22.16 -14.03
C VAL A 71 3.42 20.85 -13.26
N PHE A 72 2.31 20.29 -12.79
CA PHE A 72 2.29 18.99 -12.13
C PHE A 72 2.76 17.86 -13.06
N ILE A 73 2.28 17.81 -14.30
CA ILE A 73 2.73 16.85 -15.31
C ILE A 73 4.23 16.99 -15.60
N ALA A 74 4.76 18.21 -15.65
CA ALA A 74 6.19 18.44 -15.82
C ALA A 74 7.03 17.85 -14.67
N ILE A 75 6.54 17.93 -13.43
CA ILE A 75 7.18 17.28 -12.26
C ILE A 75 7.18 15.76 -12.44
N LEU A 76 6.03 15.17 -12.76
CA LEU A 76 5.89 13.73 -12.97
C LEU A 76 6.83 13.22 -14.07
N TYR A 77 6.83 13.90 -15.22
CA TYR A 77 7.67 13.56 -16.35
C TYR A 77 9.16 13.70 -16.01
N ALA A 78 9.55 14.81 -15.35
CA ALA A 78 10.93 15.01 -14.94
C ALA A 78 11.41 13.97 -13.92
N ASN A 79 10.54 13.55 -12.99
CA ASN A 79 10.87 12.50 -12.04
C ASN A 79 10.99 11.12 -12.71
N ALA A 80 10.12 10.78 -13.65
CA ALA A 80 10.24 9.55 -14.44
C ALA A 80 11.56 9.50 -15.22
N GLN A 81 11.92 10.58 -15.91
CA GLN A 81 13.20 10.65 -16.64
C GLN A 81 14.42 10.67 -15.69
N GLY A 82 14.28 11.33 -14.53
CA GLY A 82 15.30 11.32 -13.47
C GLY A 82 15.51 9.95 -12.83
N HIS A 83 14.50 9.09 -12.80
CA HIS A 83 14.64 7.71 -12.33
C HIS A 83 15.52 6.89 -13.28
N ASN A 84 15.22 6.91 -14.58
CA ASN A 84 15.99 6.21 -15.61
C ASN A 84 17.46 6.64 -15.62
N ALA A 85 17.72 7.96 -15.60
CA ALA A 85 19.07 8.49 -15.57
C ALA A 85 19.84 8.09 -14.30
N ARG A 86 19.17 7.99 -13.16
CA ARG A 86 19.78 7.56 -11.90
C ARG A 86 20.20 6.10 -11.94
N GLY A 87 19.40 5.22 -12.55
CA GLY A 87 19.77 3.82 -12.78
C GLY A 87 21.08 3.72 -13.55
N THR A 88 21.17 4.38 -14.71
CA THR A 88 22.38 4.40 -15.53
C THR A 88 23.59 4.98 -14.80
N VAL A 89 23.42 6.07 -14.03
CA VAL A 89 24.51 6.63 -13.20
C VAL A 89 24.99 5.60 -12.17
N SER A 90 24.08 4.91 -11.50
CA SER A 90 24.40 3.89 -10.51
C SER A 90 25.20 2.74 -11.12
N ASP A 91 24.70 2.18 -12.23
CA ASP A 91 25.32 1.06 -12.92
C ASP A 91 26.73 1.41 -13.41
N MET A 92 26.88 2.55 -14.09
CA MET A 92 28.19 2.98 -14.61
C MET A 92 29.14 3.41 -13.49
N SER A 93 28.64 3.97 -12.40
CA SER A 93 29.47 4.28 -11.22
C SER A 93 29.99 3.01 -10.54
N ASN A 94 29.22 1.92 -10.55
CA ASN A 94 29.69 0.63 -10.07
C ASN A 94 30.84 0.10 -10.92
N VAL A 95 30.70 0.12 -12.25
CA VAL A 95 31.74 -0.30 -13.19
C VAL A 95 33.01 0.53 -13.01
N VAL A 96 32.89 1.87 -13.00
CA VAL A 96 34.04 2.77 -12.79
C VAL A 96 34.76 2.46 -11.48
N ARG A 97 34.01 2.30 -10.39
CA ARG A 97 34.58 1.99 -9.07
C ARG A 97 35.27 0.62 -9.02
N MET A 98 34.73 -0.38 -9.71
CA MET A 98 35.36 -1.70 -9.79
C MET A 98 36.65 -1.65 -10.61
N ALA A 99 36.61 -0.98 -11.76
CA ALA A 99 37.76 -0.82 -12.64
C ALA A 99 38.88 0.02 -12.01
N GLU A 100 38.56 1.13 -11.32
CA GLU A 100 39.54 1.93 -10.56
C GLU A 100 40.25 1.11 -9.47
N ARG A 101 39.50 0.28 -8.73
CA ARG A 101 40.08 -0.62 -7.71
C ARG A 101 40.91 -1.75 -8.32
N SER A 102 40.55 -2.22 -9.52
CA SER A 102 41.35 -3.23 -10.23
C SER A 102 42.66 -2.62 -10.70
N LEU A 103 42.57 -1.47 -11.38
CA LEU A 103 43.71 -0.71 -11.88
C LEU A 103 44.70 -0.38 -10.76
N SER A 104 44.23 0.17 -9.63
CA SER A 104 45.12 0.54 -8.52
C SER A 104 45.87 -0.66 -7.94
N ARG A 105 45.22 -1.81 -7.81
CA ARG A 105 45.80 -3.02 -7.20
C ARG A 105 46.73 -3.75 -8.15
N GLU A 106 46.34 -3.90 -9.40
CA GLU A 106 47.12 -4.65 -10.38
C GLU A 106 48.31 -3.82 -10.89
N GLN A 107 48.19 -2.50 -11.00
CA GLN A 107 49.33 -1.63 -11.34
C GLN A 107 50.46 -1.79 -10.32
N GLU A 108 50.16 -1.70 -9.03
CA GLU A 108 51.16 -1.88 -7.96
C GLU A 108 51.83 -3.28 -8.01
N ARG A 109 51.03 -4.33 -8.30
CA ARG A 109 51.53 -5.71 -8.41
C ARG A 109 52.42 -5.92 -9.63
N VAL A 110 52.06 -5.33 -10.76
CA VAL A 110 52.82 -5.39 -12.02
C VAL A 110 54.11 -4.59 -11.88
N ASP A 111 54.06 -3.39 -11.32
CA ASP A 111 55.24 -2.54 -11.09
C ASP A 111 56.25 -3.25 -10.17
N THR A 112 55.78 -3.88 -9.08
CA THR A 112 56.63 -4.68 -8.19
C THR A 112 57.24 -5.87 -8.91
N ALA A 113 56.44 -6.62 -9.68
CA ALA A 113 56.92 -7.79 -10.41
C ALA A 113 57.94 -7.41 -11.50
N HIS A 114 57.75 -6.29 -12.20
CA HIS A 114 58.70 -5.74 -13.16
C HIS A 114 60.01 -5.31 -12.49
N ALA A 115 59.95 -4.73 -11.28
CA ALA A 115 61.14 -4.35 -10.53
C ALA A 115 61.97 -5.56 -10.04
N ASP A 116 61.32 -6.65 -9.66
CA ASP A 116 61.98 -7.88 -9.18
C ASP A 116 62.53 -8.77 -10.31
N LEU A 117 61.96 -8.66 -11.51
CA LEU A 117 62.26 -9.53 -12.66
C LEU A 117 63.73 -9.57 -13.09
N PRO A 118 64.46 -8.43 -13.15
CA PRO A 118 65.89 -8.41 -13.50
C PRO A 118 66.73 -9.23 -12.51
N LYS A 119 66.45 -9.11 -11.21
CA LYS A 119 67.16 -9.86 -10.17
C LYS A 119 66.90 -11.36 -10.28
N LEU A 120 65.64 -11.75 -10.52
CA LEU A 120 65.28 -13.16 -10.72
C LEU A 120 65.96 -13.77 -11.97
N ARG A 121 66.11 -12.98 -13.05
CA ARG A 121 66.83 -13.39 -14.26
C ARG A 121 68.33 -13.54 -14.02
N GLU A 122 68.92 -12.66 -13.23
CA GLU A 122 70.33 -12.76 -12.81
C GLU A 122 70.57 -14.01 -11.94
N GLU A 123 69.68 -14.27 -10.97
CA GLU A 123 69.72 -15.49 -10.14
C GLU A 123 69.60 -16.78 -10.98
N LEU A 124 68.79 -16.75 -12.04
CA LEU A 124 68.69 -17.86 -13.00
C LEU A 124 69.96 -18.03 -13.83
N ALA A 125 70.57 -16.93 -14.30
CA ALA A 125 71.79 -16.95 -15.11
C ALA A 125 73.02 -17.40 -14.30
N ALA A 126 73.05 -17.12 -13.00
CA ALA A 126 74.12 -17.51 -12.09
C ALA A 126 74.00 -18.96 -11.58
N ALA A 127 72.87 -19.64 -11.80
CA ALA A 127 72.63 -21.00 -11.31
C ALA A 127 73.32 -22.06 -12.19
N GLU A 128 73.96 -23.06 -11.56
CA GLU A 128 74.63 -24.15 -12.26
C GLU A 128 73.64 -24.98 -13.11
N GLU A 129 74.07 -25.29 -14.34
CA GLU A 129 73.25 -25.98 -15.34
C GLU A 129 72.87 -27.41 -14.87
N GLY A 130 71.58 -27.73 -14.92
CA GLY A 130 71.04 -29.01 -14.45
C GLY A 130 70.77 -29.09 -12.94
N SER A 131 71.11 -28.06 -12.15
CA SER A 131 70.92 -28.06 -10.69
C SER A 131 69.46 -27.86 -10.27
N PHE A 132 69.13 -28.28 -9.04
CA PHE A 132 67.83 -27.97 -8.41
C PHE A 132 67.62 -26.46 -8.23
N ALA A 133 68.70 -25.70 -8.03
CA ALA A 133 68.68 -24.25 -7.92
C ALA A 133 68.24 -23.59 -9.24
N GLN A 134 68.74 -24.06 -10.39
CA GLN A 134 68.32 -23.58 -11.71
C GLN A 134 66.82 -23.81 -11.96
N LYS A 135 66.31 -25.02 -11.66
CA LYS A 135 64.86 -25.33 -11.79
C LYS A 135 63.98 -24.44 -10.89
N ARG A 136 64.45 -24.12 -9.68
CA ARG A 136 63.74 -23.20 -8.76
C ARG A 136 63.76 -21.76 -9.27
N ALA A 137 64.92 -21.28 -9.71
CA ALA A 137 65.07 -19.94 -10.28
C ALA A 137 64.20 -19.77 -11.54
N GLN A 138 64.17 -20.77 -12.43
CA GLN A 138 63.31 -20.77 -13.62
C GLN A 138 61.84 -20.65 -13.24
N ARG A 139 61.36 -21.47 -12.29
CA ARG A 139 59.96 -21.39 -11.81
C ARG A 139 59.61 -20.04 -11.19
N ASN A 140 60.57 -19.35 -10.58
CA ASN A 140 60.34 -18.01 -10.01
C ASN A 140 60.23 -16.97 -11.12
N VAL A 141 61.10 -17.04 -12.14
CA VAL A 141 61.03 -16.20 -13.35
C VAL A 141 59.71 -16.44 -14.07
N ASP A 142 59.35 -17.68 -14.38
CA ASP A 142 58.09 -18.03 -15.07
C ASP A 142 56.86 -17.50 -14.31
N ARG A 143 56.88 -17.58 -12.98
CA ARG A 143 55.79 -17.07 -12.13
C ARG A 143 55.71 -15.56 -12.16
N ALA A 144 56.85 -14.87 -12.12
CA ALA A 144 56.91 -13.42 -12.19
C ALA A 144 56.44 -12.92 -13.56
N GLU A 145 56.92 -13.53 -14.65
CA GLU A 145 56.49 -13.22 -16.02
C GLU A 145 55.00 -13.47 -16.23
N LYS A 146 54.48 -14.60 -15.75
CA LYS A 146 53.04 -14.87 -15.80
C LYS A 146 52.24 -13.83 -15.01
N ARG A 147 52.70 -13.44 -13.82
CA ARG A 147 52.03 -12.43 -12.98
C ARG A 147 52.00 -11.07 -13.67
N VAL A 148 53.07 -10.70 -14.37
CA VAL A 148 53.13 -9.48 -15.19
C VAL A 148 52.10 -9.58 -16.32
N ALA A 149 52.11 -10.66 -17.12
CA ALA A 149 51.19 -10.82 -18.24
C ALA A 149 49.71 -10.83 -17.82
N ASP A 150 49.37 -11.58 -16.77
CA ASP A 150 48.01 -11.62 -16.22
C ASP A 150 47.59 -10.23 -15.68
N GLY A 151 48.50 -9.54 -14.98
CA GLY A 151 48.26 -8.20 -14.44
C GLY A 151 48.09 -7.13 -15.52
N GLU A 152 48.92 -7.15 -16.56
CA GLU A 152 48.83 -6.23 -17.71
C GLU A 152 47.51 -6.41 -18.46
N SER A 153 47.07 -7.66 -18.68
CA SER A 153 45.75 -7.94 -19.27
C SER A 153 44.59 -7.39 -18.43
N LEU A 154 44.66 -7.52 -17.10
CA LEU A 154 43.65 -6.97 -16.18
C LEU A 154 43.69 -5.44 -16.13
N ILE A 155 44.86 -4.83 -16.23
CA ILE A 155 45.03 -3.37 -16.34
C ILE A 155 44.40 -2.86 -17.64
N GLU A 156 44.67 -3.53 -18.76
CA GLU A 156 44.08 -3.19 -20.07
C GLU A 156 42.56 -3.28 -20.03
N GLN A 157 42.00 -4.36 -19.48
CA GLN A 157 40.55 -4.52 -19.30
C GLN A 157 39.97 -3.40 -18.41
N ALA A 158 40.61 -3.10 -17.27
CA ALA A 158 40.16 -2.03 -16.39
C ALA A 158 40.22 -0.65 -17.08
N GLN A 159 41.24 -0.39 -17.90
CA GLN A 159 41.34 0.85 -18.68
C GLN A 159 40.26 0.93 -19.77
N ALA A 160 39.96 -0.18 -20.45
CA ALA A 160 38.88 -0.27 -21.43
C ALA A 160 37.52 0.02 -20.77
N ASP A 161 37.24 -0.62 -19.63
CA ASP A 161 36.02 -0.40 -18.83
C ASP A 161 35.89 1.07 -18.41
N LEU A 162 36.99 1.71 -17.97
CA LEU A 162 36.98 3.13 -17.61
C LEU A 162 36.72 4.04 -18.82
N THR A 163 37.33 3.73 -19.96
CA THR A 163 37.17 4.50 -21.20
C THR A 163 35.73 4.44 -21.70
N GLU A 164 35.06 3.30 -21.53
CA GLU A 164 33.65 3.14 -21.90
C GLU A 164 32.69 3.71 -20.85
N ALA A 165 32.89 3.40 -19.57
CA ALA A 165 31.92 3.68 -18.53
C ALA A 165 31.93 5.15 -18.06
N ARG A 166 33.09 5.83 -18.02
CA ARG A 166 33.18 7.25 -17.61
C ARG A 166 32.29 8.18 -18.45
N PRO A 167 32.39 8.21 -19.80
CA PRO A 167 31.56 9.12 -20.60
C PRO A 167 30.07 8.79 -20.47
N LYS A 168 29.69 7.51 -20.36
CA LYS A 168 28.30 7.09 -20.13
C LYS A 168 27.78 7.56 -18.76
N ARG A 169 28.57 7.39 -17.70
CA ARG A 169 28.26 7.89 -16.35
C ARG A 169 28.06 9.39 -16.36
N ASP A 170 28.98 10.14 -16.97
CA ASP A 170 29.00 11.60 -16.92
C ASP A 170 27.86 12.20 -17.76
N ALA A 171 27.57 11.62 -18.93
CA ALA A 171 26.40 11.97 -19.73
C ALA A 171 25.10 11.70 -18.97
N ALA A 172 24.97 10.53 -18.34
CA ALA A 172 23.80 10.19 -17.52
C ALA A 172 23.67 11.11 -16.29
N ALA A 173 24.78 11.50 -15.67
CA ALA A 173 24.81 12.43 -14.54
C ALA A 173 24.35 13.83 -14.96
N ALA A 174 24.75 14.32 -16.13
CA ALA A 174 24.29 15.58 -16.68
C ALA A 174 22.77 15.55 -16.97
N VAL A 175 22.27 14.45 -17.56
CA VAL A 175 20.83 14.24 -17.79
C VAL A 175 20.06 14.22 -16.47
N LEU A 176 20.56 13.50 -15.46
CA LEU A 176 19.97 13.46 -14.13
C LEU A 176 19.92 14.86 -13.48
N ALA A 177 21.01 15.63 -13.59
CA ALA A 177 21.07 16.99 -13.06
C ALA A 177 20.07 17.93 -13.74
N LYS A 178 19.91 17.81 -15.06
CA LYS A 178 18.89 18.55 -15.84
C LYS A 178 17.49 18.24 -15.33
N TRP A 179 17.11 16.97 -15.25
CA TRP A 179 15.76 16.57 -14.82
C TRP A 179 15.49 16.92 -13.36
N ARG A 180 16.49 16.78 -12.48
CA ARG A 180 16.39 17.25 -11.09
C ARG A 180 16.12 18.76 -11.01
N SER A 181 16.77 19.55 -11.86
CA SER A 181 16.57 20.99 -11.91
C SER A 181 15.18 21.35 -12.41
N ILE A 182 14.72 20.75 -13.51
CA ILE A 182 13.36 20.95 -14.05
C ILE A 182 12.31 20.62 -12.98
N SER A 183 12.41 19.45 -12.36
CA SER A 183 11.48 19.00 -11.31
C SER A 183 11.50 19.96 -10.11
N LYS A 184 12.68 20.41 -9.68
CA LYS A 184 12.84 21.38 -8.59
C LYS A 184 12.16 22.73 -8.90
N TYR A 185 12.38 23.29 -10.08
CA TYR A 185 11.78 24.58 -10.43
C TYR A 185 10.27 24.48 -10.64
N ALA A 186 9.79 23.41 -11.29
CA ALA A 186 8.35 23.15 -11.43
C ALA A 186 7.67 22.99 -10.06
N PHE A 187 8.31 22.30 -9.11
CA PHE A 187 7.85 22.21 -7.73
C PHE A 187 7.72 23.59 -7.06
N TRP A 188 8.72 24.47 -7.20
CA TRP A 188 8.65 25.82 -6.62
C TRP A 188 7.56 26.69 -7.25
N VAL A 189 7.36 26.60 -8.57
CA VAL A 189 6.27 27.30 -9.27
C VAL A 189 4.91 26.82 -8.76
N LEU A 190 4.75 25.51 -8.63
CA LEU A 190 3.53 24.90 -8.14
C LEU A 190 3.24 25.27 -6.67
N LEU A 191 4.26 25.22 -5.81
CA LEU A 191 4.15 25.64 -4.41
C LEU A 191 3.80 27.12 -4.29
N ALA A 192 4.43 27.99 -5.09
CA ALA A 192 4.10 29.41 -5.13
C ALA A 192 2.64 29.63 -5.54
N GLY A 193 2.15 28.91 -6.55
CA GLY A 193 0.74 28.94 -6.97
C GLY A 193 -0.22 28.53 -5.85
N ILE A 194 0.09 27.45 -5.11
CA ILE A 194 -0.71 27.01 -3.96
C ILE A 194 -0.73 28.06 -2.85
N VAL A 195 0.42 28.66 -2.53
CA VAL A 195 0.51 29.70 -1.48
C VAL A 195 -0.25 30.97 -1.87
N ILE A 196 -0.11 31.42 -3.11
CA ILE A 196 -0.89 32.56 -3.65
C ILE A 196 -2.39 32.26 -3.51
N ASP A 197 -2.81 31.07 -3.91
CA ASP A 197 -4.21 30.69 -3.86
C ASP A 197 -4.72 30.50 -2.42
N ALA A 198 -3.87 30.07 -1.48
CA ALA A 198 -4.18 30.03 -0.06
C ALA A 198 -4.57 31.41 0.49
N LEU A 199 -3.86 32.46 0.04
CA LEU A 199 -4.10 33.84 0.43
C LEU A 199 -5.33 34.43 -0.27
N LEU A 200 -5.57 34.06 -1.54
CA LEU A 200 -6.70 34.55 -2.32
C LEU A 200 -8.02 33.84 -2.00
N LEU A 201 -7.97 32.64 -1.42
CA LEU A 201 -9.13 31.78 -1.19
C LEU A 201 -10.31 32.48 -0.47
N PRO A 202 -10.11 33.28 0.59
CA PRO A 202 -11.21 33.99 1.24
C PRO A 202 -11.95 34.95 0.30
N MET A 203 -11.23 35.64 -0.57
CA MET A 203 -11.81 36.54 -1.58
C MET A 203 -12.56 35.76 -2.65
N LEU A 204 -11.96 34.67 -3.14
CA LEU A 204 -12.56 33.82 -4.18
C LEU A 204 -13.87 33.19 -3.70
N VAL A 205 -13.91 32.67 -2.48
CA VAL A 205 -15.11 32.08 -1.87
C VAL A 205 -16.20 33.14 -1.68
N ARG A 206 -15.85 34.35 -1.21
CA ARG A 206 -16.81 35.46 -1.10
C ARG A 206 -17.40 35.83 -2.45
N ARG A 207 -16.56 35.94 -3.50
CA ARG A 207 -17.01 36.27 -4.85
C ARG A 207 -17.88 35.17 -5.45
N ALA A 208 -17.52 33.91 -5.25
CA ALA A 208 -18.29 32.76 -5.72
C ALA A 208 -19.67 32.71 -5.03
N ASN A 209 -19.72 32.95 -3.72
CA ASN A 209 -20.98 33.03 -2.98
C ASN A 209 -21.86 34.20 -3.44
N ALA A 210 -21.28 35.35 -3.79
CA ALA A 210 -22.02 36.49 -4.31
C ALA A 210 -22.61 36.26 -5.72
N SER A 211 -22.04 35.31 -6.48
CA SER A 211 -22.55 34.93 -7.81
C SER A 211 -23.57 33.79 -7.79
N LEU A 212 -23.92 33.27 -6.61
CA LEU A 212 -24.95 32.24 -6.50
C LEU A 212 -26.33 32.86 -6.75
N PRO A 213 -27.19 32.24 -7.58
CA PRO A 213 -28.57 32.67 -7.73
C PRO A 213 -29.33 32.54 -6.39
N GLU A 214 -30.25 33.46 -6.12
CA GLU A 214 -31.04 33.45 -4.87
C GLU A 214 -31.98 32.24 -4.77
N HIS A 215 -32.45 31.71 -5.90
CA HIS A 215 -33.25 30.49 -6.01
C HIS A 215 -32.68 29.63 -7.14
N ASP A 216 -32.34 28.37 -6.85
CA ASP A 216 -32.00 27.38 -7.88
C ASP A 216 -33.32 26.94 -8.54
N GLU A 217 -33.54 27.32 -9.80
CA GLU A 217 -34.45 26.55 -10.64
C GLU A 217 -33.74 25.25 -10.98
N GLU A 218 -33.98 24.19 -10.20
CA GLU A 218 -33.46 22.86 -10.52
C GLU A 218 -33.89 22.49 -11.95
N SER A 219 -32.88 22.29 -12.79
CA SER A 219 -33.07 21.81 -14.15
C SER A 219 -33.92 20.53 -14.10
N GLU A 220 -34.83 20.36 -15.06
CA GLU A 220 -35.67 19.17 -15.15
C GLU A 220 -34.83 17.87 -15.17
N VAL A 221 -33.60 17.96 -15.69
CA VAL A 221 -32.62 16.87 -15.68
C VAL A 221 -32.13 16.54 -14.27
N GLU A 222 -31.88 17.56 -13.44
CA GLU A 222 -31.38 17.43 -12.06
C GLU A 222 -32.46 16.80 -11.17
N ARG A 223 -33.72 17.23 -11.31
CA ARG A 223 -34.86 16.59 -10.63
C ARG A 223 -35.10 15.14 -11.05
N ARG A 224 -34.95 14.84 -12.35
CA ARG A 224 -35.05 13.45 -12.84
C ARG A 224 -33.89 12.60 -12.32
N LEU A 225 -32.68 13.15 -12.25
CA LEU A 225 -31.51 12.47 -11.67
C LEU A 225 -31.72 12.20 -10.18
N GLU A 226 -32.18 13.18 -9.40
CA GLU A 226 -32.46 12.98 -7.97
C GLU A 226 -33.57 11.94 -7.74
N ALA A 227 -34.64 11.95 -8.54
CA ALA A 227 -35.68 10.93 -8.45
C ALA A 227 -35.15 9.52 -8.79
N LEU A 228 -34.24 9.40 -9.76
CA LEU A 228 -33.58 8.14 -10.09
C LEU A 228 -32.59 7.71 -9.00
N GLU A 229 -31.82 8.65 -8.44
CA GLU A 229 -30.92 8.42 -7.31
C GLU A 229 -31.71 7.95 -6.08
N GLU A 230 -32.86 8.55 -5.77
CA GLU A 230 -33.74 8.11 -4.68
C GLU A 230 -34.38 6.73 -4.94
N GLU A 231 -34.74 6.42 -6.19
CA GLU A 231 -35.24 5.09 -6.58
C GLU A 231 -34.15 4.00 -6.50
N GLU A 232 -32.90 4.34 -6.81
CA GLU A 232 -31.73 3.45 -6.67
C GLU A 232 -31.26 3.35 -5.20
N MET A 233 -31.30 4.45 -4.44
CA MET A 233 -31.01 4.53 -2.99
C MET A 233 -32.12 3.92 -2.12
N LYS A 234 -32.88 2.94 -2.63
CA LYS A 234 -33.82 2.18 -1.79
C LYS A 234 -33.08 1.63 -0.58
N ASP A 235 -33.36 2.22 0.58
CA ASP A 235 -32.74 1.92 1.85
C ASP A 235 -32.59 0.40 2.03
N ASP A 236 -31.35 -0.06 2.12
CA ASP A 236 -31.02 -1.48 2.26
C ASP A 236 -31.64 -2.10 3.52
N SER A 237 -32.10 -1.26 4.46
CA SER A 237 -32.93 -1.67 5.60
C SER A 237 -34.20 -2.44 5.19
N ARG A 238 -34.69 -2.30 3.95
CA ARG A 238 -35.83 -3.07 3.43
C ARG A 238 -35.60 -4.59 3.42
N HIS A 239 -34.34 -5.02 3.38
CA HIS A 239 -33.96 -6.44 3.42
C HIS A 239 -34.00 -7.02 4.85
N VAL A 240 -34.13 -6.18 5.88
CA VAL A 240 -34.17 -6.62 7.28
C VAL A 240 -35.50 -7.31 7.56
N SER A 241 -35.42 -8.60 7.92
CA SER A 241 -36.60 -9.39 8.24
C SER A 241 -37.24 -9.02 9.59
N LYS A 242 -38.48 -9.45 9.81
CA LYS A 242 -39.18 -9.28 11.10
C LYS A 242 -38.84 -10.40 12.09
N GLY A 243 -38.92 -10.10 13.38
CA GLY A 243 -38.68 -11.05 14.46
C GLY A 243 -37.21 -11.19 14.84
N TRP A 244 -36.81 -12.39 15.30
CA TRP A 244 -35.45 -12.65 15.78
C TRP A 244 -34.40 -12.64 14.65
N THR A 245 -34.76 -13.09 13.44
CA THR A 245 -33.88 -13.07 12.25
C THR A 245 -33.50 -11.64 11.87
N GLY A 246 -34.39 -10.68 12.11
CA GLY A 246 -34.12 -9.25 11.91
C GLY A 246 -33.01 -8.69 12.81
N TRP A 247 -32.72 -9.31 13.94
CA TRP A 247 -31.57 -8.89 14.76
C TRP A 247 -30.25 -9.23 14.07
N ILE A 248 -30.16 -10.42 13.47
CA ILE A 248 -29.00 -10.84 12.68
C ILE A 248 -28.85 -9.93 11.46
N ASP A 249 -29.94 -9.73 10.72
CA ASP A 249 -29.93 -8.90 9.51
C ASP A 249 -29.45 -7.47 9.82
N ARG A 250 -29.88 -6.87 10.95
CA ARG A 250 -29.39 -5.53 11.36
C ARG A 250 -27.91 -5.52 11.69
N ILE A 251 -27.38 -6.58 12.31
CA ILE A 251 -25.95 -6.68 12.60
C ILE A 251 -25.17 -6.73 11.29
N SER A 252 -25.59 -7.57 10.34
CA SER A 252 -24.96 -7.67 9.02
C SER A 252 -25.04 -6.35 8.24
N LEU A 253 -26.20 -5.69 8.27
CA LEU A 253 -26.41 -4.38 7.65
C LEU A 253 -25.45 -3.34 8.22
N LYS A 254 -25.42 -3.19 9.56
CA LYS A 254 -24.56 -2.20 10.23
C LYS A 254 -23.07 -2.52 10.09
N ALA A 255 -22.69 -3.79 10.08
CA ALA A 255 -21.31 -4.21 9.85
C ALA A 255 -20.85 -3.86 8.43
N GLY A 256 -21.70 -4.11 7.41
CA GLY A 256 -21.42 -3.74 6.02
C GLY A 256 -21.37 -2.23 5.81
N GLU A 257 -22.34 -1.48 6.34
CA GLU A 257 -22.32 -0.01 6.33
C GLU A 257 -21.04 0.53 6.97
N PHE A 258 -20.64 -0.01 8.12
CA PHE A 258 -19.41 0.39 8.81
C PHE A 258 -18.17 0.17 7.94
N VAL A 259 -17.98 -1.02 7.37
CA VAL A 259 -16.78 -1.29 6.54
C VAL A 259 -16.83 -0.61 5.18
N SER A 260 -18.00 -0.18 4.68
CA SER A 260 -18.12 0.57 3.43
C SER A 260 -17.30 1.87 3.46
N TYR A 261 -17.20 2.51 4.64
CA TYR A 261 -16.42 3.73 4.82
C TYR A 261 -14.90 3.50 4.70
N TRP A 262 -14.39 2.27 4.81
CA TRP A 262 -12.98 1.96 4.57
C TRP A 262 -12.57 2.25 3.12
N ALA A 263 -13.48 2.14 2.15
CA ALA A 263 -13.21 2.51 0.76
C ALA A 263 -12.75 3.97 0.62
N ILE A 264 -13.25 4.86 1.48
CA ILE A 264 -12.84 6.28 1.50
C ILE A 264 -11.41 6.43 2.03
N ILE A 265 -11.02 5.63 3.04
CA ILE A 265 -9.64 5.60 3.55
C ILE A 265 -8.68 5.24 2.41
N ALA A 266 -9.04 4.27 1.56
CA ALA A 266 -8.23 3.85 0.43
C ALA A 266 -7.95 4.97 -0.56
N VAL A 267 -8.94 5.83 -0.83
CA VAL A 267 -8.76 7.00 -1.71
C VAL A 267 -7.67 7.91 -1.17
N PHE A 268 -7.72 8.25 0.13
CA PHE A 268 -6.72 9.12 0.74
C PHE A 268 -5.33 8.48 0.77
N VAL A 269 -5.22 7.21 1.14
CA VAL A 269 -3.93 6.51 1.26
C VAL A 269 -3.29 6.31 -0.11
N TYR A 270 -4.03 5.88 -1.14
CA TYR A 270 -3.46 5.72 -2.48
C TYR A 270 -3.10 7.06 -3.11
N TYR A 271 -3.89 8.10 -2.89
CA TYR A 271 -3.54 9.43 -3.35
C TYR A 271 -2.26 9.93 -2.68
N PHE A 272 -2.10 9.72 -1.37
CA PHE A 272 -0.85 9.98 -0.66
C PHE A 272 0.32 9.16 -1.22
N GLU A 273 0.14 7.88 -1.52
CA GLU A 273 1.19 7.03 -2.11
C GLU A 273 1.60 7.52 -3.50
N VAL A 274 0.65 7.89 -4.36
CA VAL A 274 0.93 8.45 -5.69
C VAL A 274 1.75 9.74 -5.56
N ILE A 275 1.36 10.64 -4.66
CA ILE A 275 2.11 11.87 -4.41
C ILE A 275 3.52 11.55 -3.89
N SER A 276 3.63 10.74 -2.84
CA SER A 276 4.91 10.39 -2.22
C SER A 276 5.86 9.75 -3.23
N ARG A 277 5.36 8.79 -4.02
CA ARG A 277 6.13 8.09 -5.05
C ARG A 277 6.54 8.99 -6.21
N TYR A 278 5.60 9.74 -6.79
CA TYR A 278 5.86 10.41 -8.08
C TYR A 278 6.25 11.88 -7.94
N VAL A 279 5.87 12.57 -6.86
CA VAL A 279 6.26 13.97 -6.61
C VAL A 279 7.54 14.01 -5.78
N PHE A 280 7.58 13.24 -4.69
CA PHE A 280 8.71 13.26 -3.74
C PHE A 280 9.77 12.20 -4.03
N ASN A 281 9.52 11.27 -4.96
CA ASN A 281 10.41 10.13 -5.21
C ASN A 281 10.71 9.33 -3.92
N SER A 282 9.70 9.19 -3.07
CA SER A 282 9.76 8.56 -1.75
C SER A 282 8.56 7.63 -1.59
N PRO A 283 8.58 6.43 -2.20
CA PRO A 283 7.51 5.44 -2.01
C PRO A 283 7.35 5.07 -0.54
N THR A 284 6.12 4.83 -0.08
CA THR A 284 5.91 4.41 1.31
C THR A 284 6.12 2.91 1.48
N ASN A 285 6.62 2.50 2.64
CA ASN A 285 6.75 1.09 3.03
C ASN A 285 5.43 0.47 3.52
N TRP A 286 4.43 1.29 3.89
CA TRP A 286 3.22 0.84 4.57
C TRP A 286 1.94 0.90 3.73
N ALA A 287 1.82 1.82 2.75
CA ALA A 287 0.52 2.12 2.14
C ALA A 287 -0.07 0.93 1.38
N HIS A 288 0.75 0.20 0.60
CA HIS A 288 0.27 -0.94 -0.16
C HIS A 288 -0.27 -2.05 0.74
N GLU A 289 0.50 -2.41 1.77
CA GLU A 289 0.14 -3.47 2.71
C GLU A 289 -1.07 -3.09 3.56
N ALA A 290 -1.10 -1.85 4.08
CA ALA A 290 -2.24 -1.34 4.83
C ALA A 290 -3.54 -1.48 4.03
N MET A 291 -3.53 -1.13 2.75
CA MET A 291 -4.72 -1.25 1.90
C MET A 291 -5.06 -2.70 1.58
N TYR A 292 -4.06 -3.53 1.31
CA TYR A 292 -4.26 -4.96 1.08
C TYR A 292 -4.97 -5.64 2.27
N LEU A 293 -4.48 -5.40 3.49
CA LEU A 293 -5.06 -5.95 4.71
C LEU A 293 -6.47 -5.39 4.96
N MET A 294 -6.67 -4.08 4.80
CA MET A 294 -7.97 -3.43 4.96
C MET A 294 -9.02 -3.99 3.99
N PHE A 295 -8.69 -4.13 2.70
CA PHE A 295 -9.63 -4.68 1.72
C PHE A 295 -9.93 -6.17 1.98
N GLY A 296 -8.95 -6.95 2.43
CA GLY A 296 -9.18 -8.34 2.83
C GLY A 296 -10.20 -8.46 3.96
N MET A 297 -10.05 -7.62 5.00
CA MET A 297 -11.03 -7.52 6.09
C MET A 297 -12.40 -7.02 5.59
N GLN A 298 -12.40 -6.00 4.71
CA GLN A 298 -13.62 -5.42 4.15
C GLN A 298 -14.43 -6.48 3.41
N TYR A 299 -13.77 -7.28 2.57
CA TYR A 299 -14.38 -8.32 1.76
C TYR A 299 -15.08 -9.38 2.63
N LEU A 300 -14.41 -9.82 3.70
CA LEU A 300 -14.95 -10.84 4.60
C LEU A 300 -16.19 -10.36 5.35
N ILE A 301 -16.18 -9.13 5.88
CA ILE A 301 -17.37 -8.56 6.55
C ILE A 301 -18.49 -8.30 5.53
N SER A 302 -18.14 -7.81 4.33
CA SER A 302 -19.11 -7.51 3.27
C SER A 302 -19.84 -8.75 2.77
N GLY A 303 -19.29 -9.96 2.94
CA GLY A 303 -19.96 -11.20 2.56
C GLY A 303 -21.31 -11.40 3.26
N ALA A 304 -21.43 -11.05 4.55
CA ALA A 304 -22.72 -11.13 5.24
C ALA A 304 -23.70 -10.07 4.73
N TYR A 305 -23.21 -8.84 4.48
CA TYR A 305 -24.00 -7.74 3.93
C TYR A 305 -24.55 -8.06 2.54
N ALA A 306 -23.69 -8.49 1.62
CA ALA A 306 -24.10 -8.81 0.26
C ALA A 306 -25.04 -10.03 0.22
N MET A 307 -25.03 -10.88 1.26
CA MET A 307 -25.96 -11.99 1.36
C MET A 307 -27.35 -11.48 1.76
N LEU A 308 -27.41 -10.58 2.74
CA LEU A 308 -28.64 -9.88 3.14
C LEU A 308 -29.29 -9.13 1.96
N THR A 309 -28.50 -8.35 1.21
CA THR A 309 -28.99 -7.52 0.10
C THR A 309 -29.06 -8.26 -1.25
N GLU A 310 -28.82 -9.57 -1.24
CA GLU A 310 -28.81 -10.43 -2.44
C GLU A 310 -27.90 -9.96 -3.59
N SER A 311 -26.85 -9.21 -3.24
CA SER A 311 -25.91 -8.60 -4.20
C SER A 311 -24.77 -9.53 -4.64
N HIS A 312 -24.79 -10.79 -4.21
CA HIS A 312 -23.83 -11.79 -4.68
C HIS A 312 -24.08 -12.16 -6.13
N VAL A 313 -23.02 -12.47 -6.88
CA VAL A 313 -23.17 -13.02 -8.23
C VAL A 313 -23.79 -14.40 -8.15
N ARG A 314 -24.96 -14.56 -8.78
CA ARG A 314 -25.79 -15.76 -8.75
C ARG A 314 -26.20 -16.12 -10.18
N VAL A 315 -26.27 -17.41 -10.48
CA VAL A 315 -26.69 -17.90 -11.80
C VAL A 315 -28.22 -17.98 -11.82
N ASP A 316 -28.87 -16.94 -12.33
CA ASP A 316 -30.31 -16.77 -12.21
C ASP A 316 -31.15 -17.41 -13.32
N ILE A 317 -30.53 -17.97 -14.38
CA ILE A 317 -31.24 -18.51 -15.55
C ILE A 317 -32.31 -19.54 -15.16
N PHE A 318 -31.99 -20.45 -14.24
CA PHE A 318 -32.91 -21.51 -13.81
C PHE A 318 -33.69 -21.17 -12.54
N TYR A 319 -33.22 -20.18 -11.77
CA TYR A 319 -33.82 -19.79 -10.49
C TYR A 319 -34.91 -18.71 -10.66
N ALA A 320 -34.67 -17.71 -11.52
CA ALA A 320 -35.57 -16.58 -11.73
C ALA A 320 -37.04 -16.96 -12.01
N PRO A 321 -37.34 -17.93 -12.90
CA PRO A 321 -38.73 -18.29 -13.24
C PRO A 321 -39.43 -19.16 -12.17
N LEU A 322 -38.74 -19.60 -11.11
CA LEU A 322 -39.33 -20.44 -10.07
C LEU A 322 -40.34 -19.66 -9.21
N SER A 323 -41.42 -20.33 -8.79
CA SER A 323 -42.36 -19.79 -7.80
C SER A 323 -41.71 -19.67 -6.42
N LYS A 324 -42.20 -18.76 -5.57
CA LYS A 324 -41.69 -18.54 -4.20
C LYS A 324 -41.43 -19.83 -3.40
N PRO A 325 -42.35 -20.83 -3.32
CA PRO A 325 -42.08 -22.05 -2.57
C PRO A 325 -41.01 -22.93 -3.22
N ARG A 326 -40.89 -22.93 -4.56
CA ARG A 326 -39.84 -23.69 -5.25
C ARG A 326 -38.46 -23.06 -5.04
N LYS A 327 -38.39 -21.72 -5.03
CA LYS A 327 -37.18 -20.97 -4.69
C LYS A 327 -36.70 -21.34 -3.29
N ALA A 328 -37.60 -21.26 -2.29
CA ALA A 328 -37.28 -21.60 -0.92
C ALA A 328 -36.79 -23.05 -0.75
N TRP A 329 -37.34 -24.02 -1.49
CA TRP A 329 -36.84 -25.40 -1.48
C TRP A 329 -35.43 -25.53 -2.08
N VAL A 330 -35.16 -24.83 -3.18
CA VAL A 330 -33.82 -24.79 -3.80
C VAL A 330 -32.83 -24.15 -2.86
N ASP A 331 -33.19 -23.03 -2.23
CA ASP A 331 -32.34 -22.31 -1.27
C ASP A 331 -32.07 -23.15 -0.02
N LEU A 332 -33.08 -23.89 0.48
CA LEU A 332 -32.91 -24.84 1.57
C LEU A 332 -31.91 -25.95 1.21
N LEU A 333 -31.98 -26.50 -0.01
CA LEU A 333 -31.06 -27.54 -0.46
C LEU A 333 -29.64 -26.98 -0.64
N THR A 334 -29.50 -25.82 -1.27
CA THR A 334 -28.18 -25.20 -1.52
C THR A 334 -27.53 -24.68 -0.25
N SER A 335 -28.33 -24.35 0.79
CA SER A 335 -27.83 -23.92 2.10
C SER A 335 -26.89 -24.93 2.75
N VAL A 336 -27.02 -26.23 2.45
CA VAL A 336 -26.13 -27.28 2.98
C VAL A 336 -24.70 -27.03 2.53
N PHE A 337 -24.48 -26.77 1.24
CA PHE A 337 -23.16 -26.45 0.70
C PHE A 337 -22.63 -25.13 1.24
N PHE A 338 -23.53 -24.15 1.39
CA PHE A 338 -23.19 -22.88 2.00
C PHE A 338 -22.69 -23.05 3.45
N PHE A 339 -23.37 -23.84 4.28
CA PHE A 339 -22.95 -24.06 5.67
C PHE A 339 -21.66 -24.87 5.78
N ILE A 340 -21.40 -25.81 4.86
CA ILE A 340 -20.10 -26.49 4.78
C ILE A 340 -18.99 -25.47 4.50
N PHE A 341 -19.19 -24.60 3.50
CA PHE A 341 -18.24 -23.54 3.17
C PHE A 341 -18.05 -22.55 4.33
N ALA A 342 -19.13 -21.97 4.85
CA ALA A 342 -19.09 -20.96 5.90
C ALA A 342 -18.56 -21.53 7.23
N GLY A 343 -18.91 -22.78 7.56
CA GLY A 343 -18.37 -23.50 8.70
C GLY A 343 -16.87 -23.77 8.56
N THR A 344 -16.43 -24.22 7.38
CA THR A 344 -14.99 -24.41 7.11
C THR A 344 -14.23 -23.10 7.22
N LEU A 345 -14.77 -22.02 6.63
CA LEU A 345 -14.20 -20.68 6.71
C LEU A 345 -14.09 -20.18 8.16
N LEU A 346 -15.11 -20.43 9.00
CA LEU A 346 -15.10 -20.05 10.40
C LEU A 346 -14.03 -20.83 11.19
N VAL A 347 -13.95 -22.15 10.99
CA VAL A 347 -12.95 -22.99 11.67
C VAL A 347 -11.53 -22.62 11.25
N THR A 348 -11.26 -22.46 9.94
CA THR A 348 -9.93 -22.10 9.46
C THR A 348 -9.54 -20.68 9.89
N SER A 349 -10.47 -19.73 9.84
CA SER A 349 -10.24 -18.37 10.34
C SER A 349 -9.91 -18.38 11.84
N TRP A 350 -10.60 -19.22 12.63
CA TRP A 350 -10.33 -19.37 14.06
C TRP A 350 -8.92 -19.91 14.33
N ILE A 351 -8.53 -20.98 13.63
CA ILE A 351 -7.17 -21.55 13.73
C ILE A 351 -6.13 -20.47 13.43
N PHE A 352 -6.29 -19.77 12.30
CA PHE A 352 -5.36 -18.72 11.91
C PHE A 352 -5.31 -17.54 12.90
N ALA A 353 -6.44 -17.16 13.49
CA ALA A 353 -6.48 -16.10 14.50
C ALA A 353 -5.75 -16.51 15.79
N MET A 354 -5.88 -17.77 16.21
CA MET A 354 -5.15 -18.31 17.36
C MET A 354 -3.65 -18.44 17.07
N ASP A 355 -3.27 -18.94 15.90
CA ASP A 355 -1.86 -19.07 15.49
C ASP A 355 -1.14 -17.72 15.51
N ALA A 356 -1.81 -16.65 15.06
CA ALA A 356 -1.24 -15.31 15.06
C ALA A 356 -0.93 -14.75 16.44
N ILE A 357 -1.53 -15.27 17.51
CA ILE A 357 -1.24 -14.84 18.89
C ILE A 357 -0.40 -15.87 19.66
N ALA A 358 -0.30 -17.10 19.16
CA ALA A 358 0.47 -18.22 19.73
C ALA A 358 1.99 -18.18 19.44
N VAL A 359 2.53 -17.01 19.04
CA VAL A 359 3.93 -16.86 18.60
C VAL A 359 4.90 -16.90 19.79
N PRO A 360 5.89 -17.81 19.83
CA PRO A 360 6.79 -17.98 21.00
C PRO A 360 7.58 -16.72 21.37
N THR A 361 7.95 -15.90 20.38
CA THR A 361 8.66 -14.62 20.58
C THR A 361 7.72 -13.44 20.84
N GLY A 362 6.41 -13.68 20.93
CA GLY A 362 5.38 -12.69 21.21
C GLY A 362 5.17 -12.43 22.71
N ASN A 363 4.04 -11.81 23.04
CA ASN A 363 3.60 -11.58 24.42
C ASN A 363 3.52 -12.91 25.17
N GLY A 364 4.41 -13.13 26.15
CA GLY A 364 4.54 -14.41 26.83
C GLY A 364 3.23 -14.93 27.43
N LEU A 365 2.43 -14.06 28.04
CA LEU A 365 1.16 -14.44 28.68
C LEU A 365 0.12 -14.88 27.64
N ILE A 366 -0.13 -14.05 26.62
CA ILE A 366 -1.12 -14.36 25.57
C ILE A 366 -0.69 -15.55 24.72
N SER A 367 0.60 -15.65 24.46
CA SER A 367 1.18 -16.69 23.65
C SER A 367 1.11 -18.07 24.32
N GLN A 368 1.39 -18.14 25.62
CA GLN A 368 1.20 -19.36 26.43
C GLN A 368 -0.28 -19.77 26.46
N TRP A 369 -1.18 -18.80 26.68
CA TRP A 369 -2.62 -19.07 26.69
C TRP A 369 -3.11 -19.59 25.33
N ALA A 370 -2.69 -18.95 24.24
CA ALA A 370 -3.11 -19.31 22.89
C ALA A 370 -2.60 -20.70 22.48
N ARG A 371 -1.44 -21.13 22.97
CA ARG A 371 -0.93 -22.52 22.82
C ARG A 371 -1.57 -23.54 23.76
N GLY A 372 -2.41 -23.09 24.70
CA GLY A 372 -3.04 -23.95 25.71
C GLY A 372 -2.09 -24.37 26.83
N GLU A 373 -0.97 -23.68 27.03
CA GLU A 373 -0.01 -23.96 28.11
C GLU A 373 -0.52 -23.50 29.48
N ILE A 374 -1.36 -22.46 29.50
CA ILE A 374 -2.02 -21.94 30.72
C ILE A 374 -3.54 -21.84 30.53
N PRO A 375 -4.34 -22.06 31.59
CA PRO A 375 -5.78 -21.89 31.53
C PRO A 375 -6.18 -20.41 31.44
N THR A 376 -7.36 -20.13 30.87
CA THR A 376 -7.91 -18.76 30.72
C THR A 376 -7.98 -18.00 32.04
N GLY A 377 -8.28 -18.68 33.16
CA GLY A 377 -8.33 -18.04 34.48
C GLY A 377 -6.98 -17.46 34.92
N GLU A 378 -5.89 -18.18 34.65
CA GLU A 378 -4.53 -17.72 34.94
C GLU A 378 -4.10 -16.59 34.00
N MET A 379 -4.45 -16.70 32.72
CA MET A 379 -4.23 -15.62 31.75
C MET A 379 -4.90 -14.32 32.19
N LEU A 380 -6.16 -14.37 32.63
CA LEU A 380 -6.90 -13.20 33.11
C LEU A 380 -6.33 -12.66 34.44
N ALA A 381 -5.95 -13.54 35.37
CA ALA A 381 -5.39 -13.13 36.66
C ALA A 381 -4.04 -12.39 36.51
N ASN A 382 -3.25 -12.75 35.50
CA ASN A 382 -1.95 -12.16 35.24
C ASN A 382 -2.00 -11.01 34.21
N TRP A 383 -3.18 -10.68 33.67
CA TRP A 383 -3.36 -9.56 32.75
C TRP A 383 -3.14 -8.22 33.46
N ASN A 384 -2.27 -7.38 32.90
CA ASN A 384 -1.89 -6.09 33.48
C ASN A 384 -1.41 -5.09 32.40
N LEU A 385 -1.28 -3.81 32.77
CA LEU A 385 -0.85 -2.76 31.83
C LEU A 385 0.58 -2.93 31.29
N GLY A 386 1.44 -3.68 31.99
CA GLY A 386 2.82 -3.95 31.59
C GLY A 386 2.92 -4.62 30.23
N GLN A 387 1.91 -5.42 29.84
CA GLN A 387 1.85 -6.05 28.52
C GLN A 387 1.71 -5.06 27.36
N TRP A 388 1.21 -3.85 27.63
CA TRP A 388 1.01 -2.80 26.64
C TRP A 388 2.09 -1.72 26.69
N THR A 389 2.71 -1.50 27.85
CA THR A 389 3.70 -0.44 28.05
C THR A 389 5.15 -0.89 27.86
N ASP A 390 5.43 -2.19 27.95
CA ASP A 390 6.78 -2.73 27.74
C ASP A 390 7.11 -2.77 26.24
N ALA A 391 8.16 -2.05 25.85
CA ALA A 391 8.62 -1.97 24.46
C ALA A 391 9.19 -3.31 23.92
N ASN A 392 9.54 -4.26 24.79
CA ASN A 392 10.02 -5.57 24.39
C ASN A 392 8.88 -6.54 24.03
N VAL A 393 7.63 -6.19 24.36
CA VAL A 393 6.48 -7.07 24.10
C VAL A 393 6.06 -6.97 22.64
N ARG A 394 6.22 -8.07 21.92
CA ARG A 394 5.75 -8.22 20.53
C ARG A 394 4.35 -8.80 20.50
N TRP A 395 3.46 -8.18 19.75
CA TRP A 395 2.06 -8.63 19.64
C TRP A 395 1.87 -9.62 18.49
N GLY A 396 2.26 -10.87 18.74
CA GLY A 396 1.96 -11.99 17.85
C GLY A 396 2.75 -11.98 16.54
N GLU A 397 2.14 -12.57 15.52
CA GLU A 397 2.66 -12.66 14.16
C GLU A 397 2.68 -11.28 13.50
N ILE A 398 3.80 -10.97 12.85
CA ILE A 398 4.00 -9.74 12.09
C ILE A 398 4.10 -10.07 10.60
N SER A 399 3.85 -9.07 9.76
CA SER A 399 4.09 -9.23 8.34
C SER A 399 5.58 -9.31 7.99
N PHE A 400 5.88 -9.94 6.84
CA PHE A 400 7.24 -10.14 6.33
C PHE A 400 7.83 -8.92 5.61
N ASN A 401 7.09 -7.81 5.60
CA ASN A 401 7.43 -6.62 4.83
C ASN A 401 8.14 -5.61 5.75
N GLU A 402 8.73 -4.56 5.18
CA GLU A 402 9.41 -3.49 5.94
C GLU A 402 8.53 -2.77 6.97
N TRP A 403 7.19 -2.84 6.83
CA TRP A 403 6.26 -2.24 7.78
C TRP A 403 6.03 -3.10 9.04
N GLU A 404 6.25 -4.42 8.98
CA GLU A 404 6.14 -5.35 10.12
C GLU A 404 4.83 -5.23 10.94
N VAL A 405 3.69 -5.04 10.27
CA VAL A 405 2.41 -4.83 10.96
C VAL A 405 1.92 -6.10 11.68
N PRO A 406 1.44 -6.01 12.94
CA PRO A 406 0.84 -7.14 13.64
C PRO A 406 -0.40 -7.67 12.91
N LEU A 407 -0.43 -8.95 12.58
CA LEU A 407 -1.50 -9.55 11.76
C LEU A 407 -2.69 -10.03 12.57
N TRP A 408 -2.54 -10.21 13.89
CA TRP A 408 -3.60 -10.75 14.75
C TRP A 408 -4.94 -10.00 14.60
N PRO A 409 -5.04 -8.66 14.53
CA PRO A 409 -6.34 -8.00 14.45
C PRO A 409 -7.06 -8.34 13.14
N MET A 410 -6.32 -8.42 12.03
CA MET A 410 -6.87 -8.83 10.74
C MET A 410 -7.41 -10.25 10.79
N LYS A 411 -6.65 -11.20 11.37
CA LYS A 411 -7.09 -12.59 11.45
C LYS A 411 -8.32 -12.77 12.35
N TRP A 412 -8.43 -11.98 13.42
CA TRP A 412 -9.66 -11.92 14.23
C TRP A 412 -10.84 -11.31 13.47
N VAL A 413 -10.61 -10.30 12.62
CA VAL A 413 -11.67 -9.79 11.72
C VAL A 413 -12.13 -10.87 10.73
N MET A 414 -11.25 -11.78 10.29
CA MET A 414 -11.68 -12.93 9.48
C MET A 414 -12.67 -13.82 10.22
N VAL A 415 -12.41 -14.10 11.51
CA VAL A 415 -13.34 -14.85 12.38
C VAL A 415 -14.68 -14.11 12.49
N ILE A 416 -14.66 -12.80 12.70
CA ILE A 416 -15.87 -11.98 12.78
C ILE A 416 -16.65 -12.04 11.46
N GLY A 417 -15.99 -11.85 10.32
CA GLY A 417 -16.63 -11.93 9.01
C GLY A 417 -17.23 -13.31 8.72
N ALA A 418 -16.49 -14.38 9.03
CA ALA A 418 -16.99 -15.75 8.88
C ALA A 418 -18.18 -16.04 9.81
N LEU A 419 -18.13 -15.57 11.06
CA LEU A 419 -19.23 -15.68 12.01
C LEU A 419 -20.48 -14.93 11.52
N LEU A 420 -20.32 -13.70 11.03
CA LEU A 420 -21.40 -12.91 10.45
C LEU A 420 -22.02 -13.63 9.24
N LEU A 421 -21.20 -14.24 8.40
CA LEU A 421 -21.66 -15.00 7.24
C LEU A 421 -22.48 -16.24 7.67
N VAL A 422 -22.02 -17.00 8.67
CA VAL A 422 -22.77 -18.13 9.24
C VAL A 422 -24.09 -17.65 9.84
N LEU A 423 -24.07 -16.57 10.64
CA LEU A 423 -25.28 -16.00 11.23
C LEU A 423 -26.27 -15.56 10.15
N GLN A 424 -25.80 -14.87 9.10
CA GLN A 424 -26.65 -14.44 8.00
C GLN A 424 -27.24 -15.64 7.24
N GLY A 425 -26.48 -16.71 7.07
CA GLY A 425 -26.98 -17.98 6.53
C GLY A 425 -28.07 -18.60 7.40
N ILE A 426 -27.92 -18.58 8.73
CA ILE A 426 -28.96 -19.03 9.68
C ILE A 426 -30.23 -18.17 9.53
N SER A 427 -30.08 -16.85 9.36
CA SER A 427 -31.20 -15.94 9.12
C SER A 427 -31.94 -16.32 7.83
N LYS A 428 -31.24 -16.48 6.70
CA LYS A 428 -31.86 -16.89 5.42
C LYS A 428 -32.51 -18.27 5.50
N PHE A 429 -31.80 -19.26 6.03
CA PHE A 429 -32.32 -20.61 6.21
C PHE A 429 -33.63 -20.63 7.01
N ALA A 430 -33.71 -19.86 8.11
CA ALA A 430 -34.92 -19.76 8.90
C ALA A 430 -36.07 -19.08 8.15
N GLN A 431 -35.79 -18.12 7.26
CA GLN A 431 -36.79 -17.46 6.42
C GLN A 431 -37.32 -18.41 5.35
N ASP A 432 -36.45 -19.12 4.64
CA ASP A 432 -36.82 -20.11 3.62
C ASP A 432 -37.64 -21.25 4.23
N LEU A 433 -37.25 -21.72 5.41
CA LEU A 433 -37.99 -22.75 6.15
C LEU A 433 -39.42 -22.27 6.49
N ARG A 434 -39.61 -21.00 6.89
CA ARG A 434 -40.96 -20.45 7.14
C ARG A 434 -41.81 -20.43 5.87
N VAL A 435 -41.22 -20.08 4.73
CA VAL A 435 -41.90 -20.08 3.42
C VAL A 435 -42.35 -21.49 3.06
N VAL A 436 -41.47 -22.50 3.22
CA VAL A 436 -41.79 -23.91 2.97
C VAL A 436 -42.88 -24.43 3.91
N MET A 437 -42.88 -24.02 5.18
CA MET A 437 -43.90 -24.39 6.17
C MET A 437 -45.24 -23.64 6.00
N GLY A 438 -45.38 -22.76 5.00
CA GLY A 438 -46.60 -21.98 4.77
C GLY A 438 -46.88 -20.91 5.83
N ARG A 439 -45.84 -20.47 6.56
CA ARG A 439 -45.89 -19.45 7.63
C ARG A 439 -45.19 -18.14 7.24
N GLY A 440 -44.95 -17.94 5.95
CA GLY A 440 -44.15 -16.85 5.36
C GLY A 440 -44.96 -15.68 4.85
#